data_AF-A0A6I9VST3-F1
#
_entry.id   AF-A0A6I9VST3-F1
#
_cell.length_a   1.000
_cell.length_b   1.000
_cell.length_c   1.000
_cell.angle_alpha   90.00
_cell.angle_beta   90.00
_cell.angle_gamma   90.00
#
_symmetry.space_group_name_H-M   'P 1'
#
loop_
_entity.id
_entity.type
_entity.pdbx_description
1 polymer ?
#
loop_
_entity_poly.entity_id
_entity_poly.type
_entity_poly.pdbx_seq_one_letter_code
_entity_poly.pdbx_strand_id
1 'polypeptide(L)'
;MNLDDNELINTIKKQNKIDTVNMRIMKRMVKVKNNDQRRGNEEGSIIMEVDEETHEMILQKTKLNSLIAHKDEIQHQIMKKINPAFLALSETRLTEDIEDSEVNVSGYNMTRCNAENRNTGGVVLYVRNDIIYETVSVQKLESNCWCVAVEVKDKLYKGVIMVIYHLPSASHGDFMRFFEDIVEELIIKGECMVIGDFNIDLMTDSFYAKKVQTAMLSLGMKQYVNEPTRITKDIQTIIDLIFANSNKRVQVIHEPKITDHAWLEVELSVNKIENKYREFSARNYKEFDEEDQSTGAGKRIIYAIENMETMENFEGITVEHLEKIIKGLPNKKGTEEGITSDILKATFCVIKEEFVDIINNSLRDGCCPESWKTSTIISIPKVDKAKKASEFRPINVLLIFEKVLELVVKEQIERYLENNSIIIEHQSGFRKHYSCETAIQTIVDEWKLIVSERRMVGVIFMDLKRAFETIDRERLLGKLYRYGIRGKVLEWLNSYLKNRTQQVRFNNK
;
A
#
# COMPACT_ATOMS: atom_id res chain seq x y z
N MET A 1 -19.84 -17.89 -31.86
CA MET A 1 -20.18 -16.82 -32.81
C MET A 1 -18.90 -16.01 -33.00
N ASN A 2 -18.33 -15.98 -34.21
CA ASN A 2 -17.09 -15.25 -34.48
C ASN A 2 -17.34 -13.75 -34.31
N LEU A 3 -16.73 -13.14 -33.31
CA LEU A 3 -16.70 -11.68 -33.18
C LEU A 3 -15.79 -11.11 -34.27
N ASP A 4 -16.31 -10.14 -35.03
CA ASP A 4 -15.61 -9.39 -36.07
C ASP A 4 -14.43 -8.62 -35.44
N ASP A 5 -13.24 -8.73 -36.03
CA ASP A 5 -11.99 -8.16 -35.51
C ASP A 5 -12.12 -6.63 -35.26
N ASN A 6 -12.99 -5.96 -36.02
CA ASN A 6 -13.28 -4.53 -35.86
C ASN A 6 -14.09 -4.20 -34.59
N GLU A 7 -14.97 -5.11 -34.14
CA GLU A 7 -15.81 -4.92 -32.96
C GLU A 7 -15.02 -5.14 -31.66
N LEU A 8 -14.06 -6.08 -31.69
CA LEU A 8 -13.12 -6.31 -30.59
C LEU A 8 -12.15 -5.12 -30.41
N ILE A 9 -11.62 -4.58 -31.52
CA ILE A 9 -10.76 -3.38 -31.50
C ILE A 9 -11.50 -2.17 -30.93
N ASN A 10 -12.76 -1.97 -31.33
CA ASN A 10 -13.56 -0.86 -30.84
C ASN A 10 -13.94 -1.01 -29.36
N THR A 11 -14.19 -2.23 -28.89
CA THR A 11 -14.45 -2.52 -27.47
C THR A 11 -13.23 -2.24 -26.60
N ILE A 12 -12.03 -2.63 -27.06
CA ILE A 12 -10.76 -2.37 -26.36
C ILE A 12 -10.43 -0.86 -26.32
N LYS A 13 -10.69 -0.12 -27.41
CA LYS A 13 -10.54 1.35 -27.44
C LYS A 13 -11.49 2.05 -26.46
N LYS A 14 -12.72 1.55 -26.31
CA LYS A 14 -13.76 2.14 -25.45
C LYS A 14 -13.53 1.85 -23.97
N GLN A 15 -13.00 0.68 -23.62
CA GLN A 15 -12.78 0.27 -22.24
C GLN A 15 -11.55 0.94 -21.59
N ASN A 16 -10.52 1.29 -22.38
CA ASN A 16 -9.21 1.68 -21.85
C ASN A 16 -8.83 3.17 -22.00
N LYS A 17 -9.71 4.06 -22.51
CA LYS A 17 -9.37 5.48 -22.81
C LYS A 17 -7.97 5.60 -23.46
N ILE A 18 -7.69 4.81 -24.48
CA ILE A 18 -6.37 4.82 -25.13
C ILE A 18 -6.36 5.98 -26.13
N ASP A 19 -5.68 7.05 -25.76
CA ASP A 19 -5.41 8.17 -26.66
C ASP A 19 -4.63 7.68 -27.88
N THR A 20 -5.01 8.23 -29.04
CA THR A 20 -4.58 7.91 -30.41
C THR A 20 -3.06 7.96 -30.64
N VAL A 21 -2.27 8.39 -29.65
CA VAL A 21 -0.81 8.56 -29.72
C VAL A 21 -0.05 7.22 -29.63
N ASN A 22 -0.66 6.15 -29.10
CA ASN A 22 0.01 4.84 -28.96
C ASN A 22 0.05 3.98 -30.24
N MET A 23 -0.29 4.52 -31.41
CA MET A 23 -0.48 3.73 -32.64
C MET A 23 0.78 3.57 -33.50
N ARG A 24 1.98 3.41 -32.91
CA ARG A 24 3.23 3.26 -33.69
C ARG A 24 4.03 1.98 -33.53
N ILE A 25 3.54 0.98 -32.79
CA ILE A 25 4.21 -0.33 -32.74
C ILE A 25 3.16 -1.43 -32.90
N MET A 26 2.99 -1.91 -34.14
CA MET A 26 2.24 -3.15 -34.41
C MET A 26 2.77 -3.80 -35.68
N LYS A 27 3.42 -4.97 -35.54
CA LYS A 27 3.43 -5.97 -36.60
C LYS A 27 3.32 -7.39 -36.03
N ARG A 28 2.24 -8.06 -36.47
CA ARG A 28 1.81 -9.46 -36.32
C ARG A 28 1.07 -9.86 -35.02
N MET A 29 -0.22 -10.15 -35.21
CA MET A 29 -1.01 -11.03 -34.34
C MET A 29 -0.79 -12.49 -34.78
N VAL A 30 -0.37 -13.37 -33.87
CA VAL A 30 -0.32 -14.81 -34.13
C VAL A 30 -1.34 -15.51 -33.24
N LYS A 31 -2.29 -16.21 -33.87
CA LYS A 31 -3.23 -17.11 -33.18
C LYS A 31 -2.52 -18.44 -32.92
N VAL A 32 -2.33 -18.82 -31.65
CA VAL A 32 -1.86 -20.17 -31.29
C VAL A 32 -3.07 -20.99 -30.86
N LYS A 33 -3.30 -22.13 -31.52
CA LYS A 33 -4.29 -23.13 -31.09
C LYS A 33 -3.57 -24.16 -30.20
N ASN A 34 -3.98 -24.28 -28.94
CA ASN A 34 -3.60 -25.43 -28.12
C ASN A 34 -4.47 -26.64 -28.52
N ASN A 35 -3.82 -27.71 -28.97
CA ASN A 35 -4.46 -28.99 -29.23
C ASN A 35 -4.46 -29.82 -27.94
N ASP A 36 -5.40 -29.56 -27.03
CA ASP A 36 -5.73 -30.50 -25.95
C ASP A 36 -7.21 -30.87 -26.02
N GLN A 37 -7.48 -31.94 -26.78
CA GLN A 37 -8.81 -32.29 -27.26
C GLN A 37 -9.67 -33.08 -26.25
N ARG A 38 -9.50 -32.87 -24.93
CA ARG A 38 -10.21 -33.69 -23.91
C ARG A 38 -11.06 -32.95 -22.87
N ARG A 39 -11.16 -31.63 -22.91
CA ARG A 39 -12.16 -30.89 -22.11
C ARG A 39 -12.66 -29.73 -22.95
N GLY A 40 -13.99 -29.58 -23.07
CA GLY A 40 -14.66 -28.66 -24.00
C GLY A 40 -14.56 -27.17 -23.65
N ASN A 41 -13.38 -26.66 -23.30
CA ASN A 41 -13.10 -25.23 -23.17
C ASN A 41 -12.09 -24.83 -24.25
N GLU A 42 -12.53 -24.08 -25.25
CA GLU A 42 -11.63 -23.42 -26.20
C GLU A 42 -10.99 -22.19 -25.51
N GLU A 43 -9.80 -22.36 -24.94
CA GLU A 43 -8.93 -21.24 -24.58
C GLU A 43 -8.08 -20.84 -25.79
N GLY A 44 -8.41 -19.71 -26.41
CA GLY A 44 -7.57 -19.09 -27.43
C GLY A 44 -6.66 -18.03 -26.79
N SER A 45 -5.34 -18.19 -26.94
CA SER A 45 -4.37 -17.15 -26.56
C SER A 45 -3.98 -16.32 -27.80
N ILE A 46 -4.00 -14.99 -27.65
CA ILE A 46 -3.49 -14.03 -28.64
C ILE A 46 -2.15 -13.55 -28.10
N ILE A 47 -1.06 -13.86 -28.80
CA ILE A 47 0.28 -13.38 -28.46
C ILE A 47 0.57 -12.17 -29.37
N MET A 48 0.86 -11.03 -28.74
CA MET A 48 1.41 -9.85 -29.41
C MET A 48 2.91 -9.82 -29.14
N GLU A 49 3.72 -9.99 -30.19
CA GLU A 49 5.15 -9.69 -30.12
C GLU A 49 5.36 -8.18 -30.35
N VAL A 50 6.09 -7.55 -29.43
CA VAL A 50 6.55 -6.16 -29.52
C VAL A 50 8.07 -6.23 -29.53
N ASP A 51 8.72 -5.68 -30.55
CA ASP A 51 10.19 -5.61 -30.61
C ASP A 51 10.74 -4.82 -29.42
N GLU A 52 11.68 -5.42 -28.68
CA GLU A 52 12.42 -4.79 -27.58
C GLU A 52 13.54 -3.90 -28.13
N GLU A 53 13.30 -2.59 -28.29
CA GLU A 53 14.38 -1.59 -28.23
C GLU A 53 14.46 -1.04 -26.81
N THR A 54 15.40 -1.57 -26.01
CA THR A 54 15.76 -1.06 -24.68
C THR A 54 16.22 0.39 -24.77
N HIS A 55 15.32 1.34 -24.51
CA HIS A 55 15.68 2.74 -24.32
C HIS A 55 16.34 2.90 -22.94
N GLU A 56 17.66 2.80 -22.86
CA GLU A 56 18.40 3.12 -21.63
C GLU A 56 18.26 4.61 -21.31
N MET A 57 17.69 4.94 -20.15
CA MET A 57 17.62 6.32 -19.67
C MET A 57 18.91 6.67 -18.95
N ILE A 58 19.77 7.43 -19.61
CA ILE A 58 21.06 7.88 -19.05
C ILE A 58 20.91 9.29 -18.49
N LEU A 59 21.39 9.51 -17.26
CA LEU A 59 21.66 10.85 -16.73
C LEU A 59 23.16 11.11 -16.77
N GLN A 60 23.56 12.24 -17.33
CA GLN A 60 24.95 12.69 -17.29
C GLN A 60 25.09 13.96 -16.47
N LYS A 61 26.21 14.08 -15.75
CA LYS A 61 26.57 15.29 -15.02
C LYS A 61 28.02 15.66 -15.20
N THR A 62 28.29 16.95 -15.33
CA THR A 62 29.64 17.51 -15.18
C THR A 62 29.57 18.91 -14.56
N LYS A 63 30.73 19.45 -14.23
CA LYS A 63 30.92 20.85 -13.86
C LYS A 63 31.50 21.62 -15.03
N LEU A 64 30.99 22.83 -15.26
CA LEU A 64 31.49 23.77 -16.26
C LEU A 64 32.18 24.96 -15.59
N ASN A 65 32.91 25.74 -16.38
CA ASN A 65 33.40 27.07 -15.96
C ASN A 65 32.66 28.21 -16.68
N SER A 66 31.70 27.87 -17.55
CA SER A 66 30.71 28.74 -18.19
C SER A 66 29.90 27.89 -19.17
N LEU A 67 28.57 27.91 -19.11
CA LEU A 67 27.76 27.19 -20.09
C LEU A 67 27.87 27.79 -21.50
N ILE A 68 27.88 29.11 -21.60
CA ILE A 68 27.93 29.81 -22.91
C ILE A 68 29.20 29.41 -23.67
N ALA A 69 30.34 29.34 -22.97
CA ALA A 69 31.63 29.00 -23.60
C ALA A 69 31.67 27.57 -24.17
N HIS A 70 30.92 26.64 -23.58
CA HIS A 70 30.96 25.21 -23.91
C HIS A 70 29.67 24.69 -24.57
N LYS A 71 28.74 25.57 -24.93
CA LYS A 71 27.42 25.20 -25.46
C LYS A 71 27.53 24.29 -26.69
N ASP A 72 28.31 24.69 -27.68
CA ASP A 72 28.45 23.94 -28.94
C ASP A 72 29.07 22.56 -28.72
N GLU A 73 30.01 22.48 -27.79
CA GLU A 73 30.69 21.23 -27.43
C GLU A 73 29.72 20.27 -26.73
N ILE A 74 28.94 20.76 -25.76
CA ILE A 74 27.89 19.98 -25.09
C ILE A 74 26.83 19.52 -26.08
N GLN A 75 26.38 20.42 -26.97
CA GLN A 75 25.38 20.09 -27.97
C GLN A 75 25.88 19.00 -28.93
N HIS A 76 27.12 19.10 -29.41
CA HIS A 76 27.65 18.17 -30.39
C HIS A 76 28.14 16.85 -29.78
N GLN A 77 28.91 16.90 -28.70
CA GLN A 77 29.55 15.72 -28.12
C GLN A 77 28.65 14.94 -27.19
N ILE A 78 27.73 15.60 -26.49
CA ILE A 78 26.88 14.96 -25.48
C ILE A 78 25.46 14.79 -26.01
N MET A 79 24.77 15.88 -26.30
CA MET A 79 23.35 15.82 -26.65
C MET A 79 23.07 15.14 -27.99
N LYS A 80 23.95 15.28 -28.99
CA LYS A 80 23.79 14.60 -30.29
C LYS A 80 24.33 13.17 -30.33
N LYS A 81 25.45 12.88 -29.65
CA LYS A 81 26.09 11.55 -29.72
C LYS A 81 25.55 10.60 -28.66
N ILE A 82 25.40 11.08 -27.42
CA ILE A 82 24.98 10.26 -26.27
C ILE A 82 23.46 10.37 -26.09
N ASN A 83 22.88 11.54 -26.38
CA ASN A 83 21.44 11.80 -26.29
C ASN A 83 20.84 11.38 -24.92
N PRO A 84 21.44 11.84 -23.79
CA PRO A 84 21.00 11.42 -22.47
C PRO A 84 19.56 11.86 -22.19
N ALA A 85 18.86 11.14 -21.33
CA ALA A 85 17.53 11.53 -20.85
C ALA A 85 17.61 12.83 -20.03
N PHE A 86 18.66 12.96 -19.22
CA PHE A 86 18.91 14.11 -18.37
C PHE A 86 20.37 14.54 -18.45
N LEU A 87 20.61 15.85 -18.51
CA LEU A 87 21.95 16.42 -18.41
C LEU A 87 21.99 17.50 -17.31
N ALA A 88 22.71 17.21 -16.24
CA ALA A 88 22.91 18.08 -15.10
C ALA A 88 24.24 18.82 -15.20
N LEU A 89 24.23 20.13 -15.03
CA LEU A 89 25.41 20.99 -15.13
C LEU A 89 25.52 21.88 -13.91
N SER A 90 26.70 21.90 -13.30
CA SER A 90 27.04 22.79 -12.18
C SER A 90 28.05 23.86 -12.59
N GLU A 91 28.05 24.99 -11.89
CA GLU A 91 28.88 26.17 -12.19
C GLU A 91 28.66 26.69 -13.63
N THR A 92 27.38 26.83 -13.99
CA THR A 92 26.98 27.29 -15.33
C THR A 92 27.25 28.76 -15.57
N ARG A 93 27.35 29.57 -14.50
CA ARG A 93 27.58 31.02 -14.51
C ARG A 93 26.54 31.82 -15.29
N LEU A 94 25.34 31.27 -15.43
CA LEU A 94 24.20 31.95 -16.04
C LEU A 94 23.60 32.95 -15.05
N THR A 95 23.20 34.11 -15.56
CA THR A 95 22.60 35.20 -14.83
C THR A 95 21.23 35.52 -15.43
N GLU A 96 20.42 36.34 -14.74
CA GLU A 96 19.06 36.68 -15.20
C GLU A 96 19.04 37.45 -16.53
N ASP A 97 20.10 38.19 -16.87
CA ASP A 97 20.24 38.91 -18.15
C ASP A 97 20.43 38.00 -19.37
N ILE A 98 20.80 36.74 -19.16
CA ILE A 98 21.00 35.79 -20.26
C ILE A 98 19.66 35.17 -20.61
N GLU A 99 19.20 35.40 -21.84
CA GLU A 99 17.94 34.83 -22.34
C GLU A 99 18.04 33.30 -22.48
N ASP A 100 16.92 32.60 -22.24
CA ASP A 100 16.87 31.15 -22.44
C ASP A 100 17.21 30.77 -23.89
N SER A 101 16.85 31.61 -24.87
CA SER A 101 17.15 31.39 -26.31
C SER A 101 18.65 31.22 -26.59
N GLU A 102 19.51 31.89 -25.82
CA GLU A 102 20.96 31.85 -25.97
C GLU A 102 21.56 30.52 -25.52
N VAL A 103 20.92 29.84 -24.57
CA VAL A 103 21.44 28.62 -23.94
C VAL A 103 20.64 27.37 -24.28
N ASN A 104 19.39 27.53 -24.74
CA ASN A 104 18.52 26.41 -25.06
C ASN A 104 19.13 25.50 -26.14
N VAL A 105 18.84 24.21 -26.04
CA VAL A 105 19.33 23.20 -26.97
C VAL A 105 18.18 22.39 -27.53
N SER A 106 18.17 22.21 -28.85
CA SER A 106 17.10 21.49 -29.55
C SER A 106 16.94 20.06 -29.03
N GLY A 107 15.70 19.69 -28.69
CA GLY A 107 15.37 18.36 -28.16
C GLY A 107 15.34 18.27 -26.64
N TYR A 108 15.66 19.36 -25.92
CA TYR A 108 15.67 19.42 -24.47
C TYR A 108 14.88 20.62 -23.94
N ASN A 109 14.19 20.41 -22.83
CA ASN A 109 13.67 21.43 -21.95
C ASN A 109 14.73 21.76 -20.91
N MET A 110 14.74 23.01 -20.42
CA MET A 110 15.74 23.49 -19.47
C MET A 110 15.07 24.01 -18.21
N THR A 111 15.56 23.56 -17.05
CA THR A 111 15.28 24.18 -15.75
C THR A 111 16.60 24.67 -15.14
N ARG A 112 16.68 25.94 -14.71
CA ARG A 112 17.91 26.55 -14.21
C ARG A 112 17.72 27.31 -12.90
N CYS A 113 18.76 27.35 -12.08
CA CYS A 113 18.90 28.26 -10.94
C CYS A 113 20.10 29.17 -11.22
N ASN A 114 19.84 30.46 -11.45
CA ASN A 114 20.83 31.42 -11.92
C ASN A 114 21.80 31.85 -10.81
N ALA A 115 23.03 32.13 -11.22
CA ALA A 115 24.06 32.80 -10.45
C ALA A 115 23.72 34.29 -10.25
N GLU A 116 24.32 34.92 -9.24
CA GLU A 116 24.16 36.37 -9.01
C GLU A 116 24.90 37.21 -10.02
N ASN A 117 26.06 36.72 -10.44
CA ASN A 117 26.90 37.33 -11.45
C ASN A 117 27.68 36.25 -12.21
N ARG A 118 28.33 36.64 -13.31
CA ARG A 118 29.09 35.75 -14.20
C ARG A 118 30.35 35.13 -13.59
N ASN A 119 30.68 35.46 -12.34
CA ASN A 119 31.80 34.89 -11.58
C ASN A 119 31.32 33.96 -10.46
N THR A 120 30.01 33.69 -10.35
CA THR A 120 29.39 32.84 -9.32
C THR A 120 28.73 31.60 -9.93
N GLY A 121 28.23 30.69 -9.09
CA GLY A 121 27.84 29.32 -9.44
C GLY A 121 26.69 29.14 -10.43
N GLY A 122 25.56 28.65 -9.93
CA GLY A 122 24.38 28.30 -10.73
C GLY A 122 24.36 26.86 -11.24
N VAL A 123 23.16 26.32 -11.41
CA VAL A 123 22.92 24.95 -11.90
C VAL A 123 21.89 24.93 -13.02
N VAL A 124 22.06 24.02 -13.96
CA VAL A 124 21.12 23.78 -15.06
C VAL A 124 20.84 22.28 -15.13
N LEU A 125 19.57 21.94 -15.29
CA LEU A 125 19.12 20.59 -15.62
C LEU A 125 18.40 20.63 -16.97
N TYR A 126 18.99 19.98 -17.96
CA TYR A 126 18.33 19.70 -19.24
C TYR A 126 17.60 18.37 -19.16
N VAL A 127 16.35 18.36 -19.63
CA VAL A 127 15.47 17.19 -19.66
C VAL A 127 15.02 16.98 -21.10
N ARG A 128 15.22 15.78 -21.67
CA ARG A 128 14.84 15.50 -23.05
C ARG A 128 13.33 15.70 -23.26
N ASN A 129 12.92 16.24 -24.40
CA ASN A 129 11.54 16.71 -24.65
C ASN A 129 10.46 15.60 -24.61
N ASP A 130 10.86 14.34 -24.76
CA ASP A 130 9.99 13.16 -24.67
C ASP A 130 9.66 12.76 -23.22
N ILE A 131 10.34 13.33 -22.23
CA ILE A 131 10.17 12.99 -20.82
C ILE A 131 9.16 13.93 -20.16
N ILE A 132 8.18 13.35 -19.46
CA ILE A 132 7.19 14.10 -18.70
C ILE A 132 7.72 14.37 -17.29
N TYR A 133 7.84 15.64 -16.91
CA TYR A 133 8.30 16.06 -15.59
C TYR A 133 7.62 17.34 -15.09
N GLU A 134 7.73 17.60 -13.80
CA GLU A 134 7.36 18.87 -13.17
C GLU A 134 8.55 19.42 -12.37
N THR A 135 8.76 20.73 -12.39
CA THR A 135 9.77 21.36 -11.54
C THR A 135 9.21 21.50 -10.13
N VAL A 136 9.85 20.87 -9.16
CA VAL A 136 9.38 20.82 -7.76
C VAL A 136 10.05 21.91 -6.93
N SER A 137 11.33 22.17 -7.19
CA SER A 137 12.09 23.14 -6.42
C SER A 137 13.12 23.83 -7.29
N VAL A 138 13.18 25.16 -7.18
CA VAL A 138 14.29 25.97 -7.63
C VAL A 138 14.64 26.86 -6.46
N GLN A 139 15.72 26.53 -5.76
CA GLN A 139 16.09 27.21 -4.54
C GLN A 139 17.55 27.67 -4.61
N LYS A 140 17.77 28.83 -4.01
CA LYS A 140 19.08 29.42 -3.84
C LYS A 140 19.19 29.87 -2.40
N LEU A 141 20.24 29.42 -1.72
CA LEU A 141 20.60 29.94 -0.42
C LEU A 141 21.47 31.18 -0.64
N GLU A 142 21.21 32.28 0.10
CA GLU A 142 22.02 33.52 0.06
C GLU A 142 23.52 33.24 0.29
N SER A 143 23.86 32.09 0.88
CA SER A 143 25.22 31.59 1.11
C SER A 143 25.87 30.84 -0.08
N ASN A 144 25.57 31.19 -1.34
CA ASN A 144 26.20 30.59 -2.54
C ASN A 144 25.97 29.08 -2.75
N CYS A 145 24.74 28.62 -2.53
CA CYS A 145 24.32 27.27 -2.90
C CYS A 145 23.14 27.35 -3.86
N TRP A 146 23.16 26.54 -4.93
CA TRP A 146 22.12 26.54 -5.97
C TRP A 146 21.62 25.12 -6.19
N CYS A 147 20.30 24.94 -6.24
CA CYS A 147 19.72 23.66 -6.59
C CYS A 147 18.48 23.79 -7.48
N VAL A 148 18.30 22.75 -8.30
CA VAL A 148 17.10 22.52 -9.11
C VAL A 148 16.67 21.09 -8.86
N ALA A 149 15.39 20.88 -8.52
CA ALA A 149 14.79 19.56 -8.39
C ALA A 149 13.58 19.42 -9.32
N VAL A 150 13.53 18.30 -10.04
CA VAL A 150 12.40 17.92 -10.89
C VAL A 150 11.83 16.59 -10.45
N GLU A 151 10.51 16.45 -10.50
CA GLU A 151 9.81 15.19 -10.31
C GLU A 151 9.43 14.63 -11.68
N VAL A 152 10.05 13.49 -12.02
CA VAL A 152 9.82 12.78 -13.27
C VAL A 152 8.56 11.94 -13.12
N LYS A 153 7.61 12.14 -14.05
CA LYS A 153 6.32 11.44 -14.12
C LYS A 153 6.24 10.49 -15.31
N ASP A 154 7.40 10.03 -15.77
CA ASP A 154 7.52 9.12 -16.90
C ASP A 154 7.23 7.67 -16.50
N LYS A 155 6.87 6.82 -17.46
CA LYS A 155 6.64 5.38 -17.23
C LYS A 155 7.97 4.64 -17.00
N LEU A 156 9.02 5.06 -17.69
CA LEU A 156 10.34 4.42 -17.67
C LEU A 156 11.11 4.77 -16.39
N TYR A 157 11.00 6.00 -15.90
CA TYR A 157 11.58 6.43 -14.64
C TYR A 157 10.61 7.34 -13.88
N LYS A 158 10.37 7.02 -12.60
CA LYS A 158 9.52 7.82 -11.71
C LYS A 158 10.25 8.11 -10.41
N GLY A 159 10.59 9.38 -10.20
CA GLY A 159 11.35 9.82 -9.03
C GLY A 159 11.76 11.28 -9.14
N VAL A 160 12.40 11.78 -8.09
CA VAL A 160 12.96 13.12 -8.01
C VAL A 160 14.43 13.10 -8.40
N ILE A 161 14.82 14.02 -9.27
CA ILE A 161 16.22 14.28 -9.62
C ILE A 161 16.54 15.71 -9.18
N MET A 162 17.48 15.85 -8.24
CA MET A 162 17.98 17.13 -7.76
C MET A 162 19.42 17.34 -8.19
N VAL A 163 19.69 18.50 -8.79
CA VAL A 163 21.03 18.99 -9.10
C VAL A 163 21.40 20.04 -8.07
N ILE A 164 22.57 19.93 -7.45
CA ILE A 164 23.06 20.90 -6.46
C ILE A 164 24.49 21.35 -6.73
N TYR A 165 24.79 22.60 -6.41
CA TYR A 165 26.14 23.17 -6.41
C TYR A 165 26.39 23.96 -5.14
N HIS A 166 27.49 23.64 -4.45
CA HIS A 166 27.98 24.35 -3.27
C HIS A 166 29.26 25.11 -3.64
N LEU A 167 29.30 26.43 -3.46
CA LEU A 167 30.52 27.19 -3.73
C LEU A 167 31.64 26.84 -2.73
N PRO A 168 32.90 26.61 -3.16
CA PRO A 168 34.00 26.19 -2.26
C PRO A 168 34.29 27.16 -1.11
N SER A 169 34.04 28.45 -1.31
CA SER A 169 34.28 29.50 -0.29
C SER A 169 33.09 29.71 0.65
N ALA A 170 32.00 28.95 0.49
CA ALA A 170 30.79 29.10 1.29
C ALA A 170 30.86 28.32 2.62
N SER A 171 29.94 28.64 3.53
CA SER A 171 29.80 27.96 4.81
C SER A 171 29.26 26.54 4.61
N HIS A 172 30.10 25.53 4.82
CA HIS A 172 29.69 24.13 4.84
C HIS A 172 28.59 23.84 5.88
N GLY A 173 28.56 24.57 7.00
CA GLY A 173 27.56 24.40 8.05
C GLY A 173 26.15 24.79 7.59
N ASP A 174 26.04 25.94 6.92
CA ASP A 174 24.76 26.42 6.40
C ASP A 174 24.30 25.60 5.20
N PHE A 175 25.25 25.19 4.35
CA PHE A 175 24.99 24.25 3.27
C PHE A 175 24.40 22.94 3.80
N MET A 176 24.99 22.35 4.84
CA MET A 176 24.49 21.09 5.39
C MET A 176 23.06 21.20 5.95
N ARG A 177 22.71 22.30 6.62
CA ARG A 177 21.32 22.52 7.10
C ARG A 177 20.35 22.61 5.93
N PHE A 178 20.65 23.46 4.96
CA PHE A 178 19.85 23.62 3.75
C PHE A 178 19.71 22.29 2.97
N PHE A 179 20.81 21.55 2.87
CA PHE A 179 20.85 20.27 2.16
C PHE A 179 20.04 19.19 2.87
N GLU A 180 20.13 19.09 4.20
CA GLU A 180 19.31 18.17 5.00
C GLU A 180 17.81 18.51 4.84
N ASP A 181 17.42 19.77 5.03
CA ASP A 181 16.02 20.23 4.94
C ASP A 181 15.40 19.92 3.57
N ILE A 182 16.09 20.26 2.47
CA ILE A 182 15.55 20.05 1.11
C ILE A 182 15.45 18.56 0.75
N VAL A 183 16.40 17.75 1.21
CA VAL A 183 16.38 16.30 0.92
C VAL A 183 15.27 15.62 1.70
N GLU A 184 15.04 15.99 2.96
CA GLU A 184 13.92 15.49 3.76
C GLU A 184 12.57 15.76 3.09
N GLU A 185 12.38 16.95 2.52
CA GLU A 185 11.16 17.29 1.78
C GLU A 185 10.99 16.42 0.52
N LEU A 186 12.07 16.22 -0.24
CA LEU A 186 12.02 15.54 -1.54
C LEU A 186 11.88 14.03 -1.42
N ILE A 187 12.45 13.39 -0.39
CA ILE A 187 12.39 11.92 -0.20
C ILE A 187 10.94 11.44 -0.01
N ILE A 188 10.05 12.26 0.55
CA ILE A 188 8.64 11.90 0.76
C ILE A 188 7.93 11.58 -0.58
N LYS A 189 8.44 12.10 -1.71
CA LYS A 189 7.90 11.86 -3.05
C LYS A 189 8.28 10.51 -3.65
N GLY A 190 9.09 9.70 -2.96
CA GLY A 190 9.45 8.34 -3.33
C GLY A 190 10.92 8.19 -3.68
N GLU A 191 11.22 7.71 -4.89
CA GLU A 191 12.60 7.60 -5.34
C GLU A 191 13.22 9.00 -5.48
N CYS A 192 14.38 9.22 -4.89
CA CYS A 192 15.08 10.49 -4.87
C CYS A 192 16.57 10.28 -5.15
N MET A 193 17.10 11.08 -6.08
CA MET A 193 18.50 11.13 -6.43
C MET A 193 19.00 12.58 -6.41
N VAL A 194 20.05 12.81 -5.64
CA VAL A 194 20.79 14.06 -5.61
C VAL A 194 22.12 13.86 -6.33
N ILE A 195 22.42 14.74 -7.26
CA ILE A 195 23.70 14.79 -7.97
C ILE A 195 24.25 16.22 -7.95
N GLY A 196 25.53 16.40 -7.73
CA GLY A 196 26.04 17.76 -7.62
C GLY A 196 27.54 17.86 -7.48
N ASP A 197 28.04 19.09 -7.49
CA ASP A 197 29.38 19.42 -7.01
C ASP A 197 29.24 20.04 -5.62
N PHE A 198 29.64 19.26 -4.62
CA PHE A 198 29.52 19.59 -3.22
C PHE A 198 30.71 20.39 -2.71
N ASN A 199 31.83 20.43 -3.45
CA ASN A 199 33.10 20.99 -3.00
C ASN A 199 33.54 20.54 -1.58
N ILE A 200 33.06 19.38 -1.13
CA ILE A 200 33.45 18.68 0.10
C ILE A 200 34.17 17.40 -0.32
N ASP A 201 35.49 17.36 -0.12
CA ASP A 201 36.30 16.23 -0.58
C ASP A 201 36.15 15.01 0.34
N LEU A 202 35.52 13.96 -0.17
CA LEU A 202 35.32 12.71 0.55
C LEU A 202 36.59 11.85 0.69
N MET A 203 37.69 12.21 0.02
CA MET A 203 38.98 11.56 0.27
C MET A 203 39.68 12.06 1.53
N THR A 204 39.25 13.19 2.08
CA THR A 204 39.81 13.75 3.31
C THR A 204 39.06 13.26 4.54
N ASP A 205 39.77 13.10 5.67
CA ASP A 205 39.15 12.79 6.97
C ASP A 205 38.50 14.03 7.63
N SER A 206 37.81 14.85 6.83
CA SER A 206 37.22 16.10 7.33
C SER A 206 35.90 15.87 8.07
N PHE A 207 35.59 16.77 9.01
CA PHE A 207 34.31 16.74 9.73
C PHE A 207 33.11 16.75 8.77
N TYR A 208 33.15 17.60 7.75
CA TYR A 208 32.04 17.75 6.80
C TYR A 208 31.91 16.58 5.83
N ALA A 209 33.02 15.92 5.44
CA ALA A 209 32.97 14.67 4.68
C ALA A 209 32.23 13.56 5.46
N LYS A 210 32.56 13.39 6.75
CA LYS A 210 31.85 12.45 7.63
C LYS A 210 30.39 12.85 7.85
N LYS A 211 30.14 14.14 8.06
CA LYS A 211 28.80 14.67 8.32
C LYS A 211 27.87 14.43 7.14
N VAL A 212 28.28 14.78 5.91
CA VAL A 212 27.43 14.62 4.72
C VAL A 212 27.10 13.15 4.45
N GLN A 213 28.07 12.25 4.61
CA GLN A 213 27.84 10.80 4.47
C GLN A 213 26.88 10.26 5.53
N THR A 214 27.07 10.66 6.80
CA THR A 214 26.25 10.18 7.91
C THR A 214 24.81 10.70 7.83
N ALA A 215 24.65 11.99 7.52
CA ALA A 215 23.33 12.62 7.36
C ALA A 215 22.55 11.94 6.23
N MET A 216 23.16 11.79 5.06
CA MET A 216 22.49 11.16 3.92
C MET A 216 22.18 9.68 4.17
N LEU A 217 23.10 8.94 4.80
CA LEU A 217 22.86 7.55 5.18
C LEU A 217 21.68 7.42 6.17
N SER A 218 21.54 8.37 7.10
CA SER A 218 20.43 8.39 8.06
C SER A 218 19.07 8.61 7.37
N LEU A 219 19.05 9.29 6.23
CA LEU A 219 17.88 9.46 5.36
C LEU A 219 17.70 8.30 4.36
N GLY A 220 18.48 7.22 4.49
CA GLY A 220 18.44 6.07 3.60
C GLY A 220 19.05 6.32 2.22
N MET A 221 19.82 7.41 2.05
CA MET A 221 20.51 7.71 0.81
C MET A 221 21.94 7.17 0.83
N LYS A 222 22.26 6.34 -0.15
CA LYS A 222 23.61 5.80 -0.35
C LYS A 222 24.39 6.70 -1.31
N GLN A 223 25.67 6.91 -1.01
CA GLN A 223 26.62 7.55 -1.92
C GLN A 223 27.17 6.53 -2.94
N TYR A 224 27.27 6.92 -4.22
CA TYR A 224 27.69 6.01 -5.31
C TYR A 224 29.02 6.34 -6.00
N VAL A 225 29.68 7.45 -5.71
CA VAL A 225 30.93 7.88 -6.36
C VAL A 225 32.14 7.51 -5.50
N ASN A 226 32.94 6.54 -5.93
CA ASN A 226 34.07 6.01 -5.17
C ASN A 226 35.44 6.31 -5.81
N GLU A 227 35.47 7.09 -6.90
CA GLU A 227 36.67 7.40 -7.67
C GLU A 227 36.82 8.92 -7.85
N PRO A 228 38.05 9.47 -7.97
CA PRO A 228 38.27 10.90 -8.11
C PRO A 228 37.52 11.51 -9.29
N THR A 229 36.74 12.55 -9.01
CA THR A 229 35.92 13.24 -10.02
C THR A 229 36.57 14.50 -10.54
N ARG A 230 37.47 15.11 -9.78
CA ARG A 230 38.30 16.23 -10.23
C ARG A 230 39.76 15.81 -10.20
N ILE A 231 40.42 15.89 -11.36
CA ILE A 231 41.83 15.51 -11.52
C ILE A 231 42.58 16.69 -12.11
N THR A 232 43.42 17.30 -11.29
CA THR A 232 44.42 18.29 -11.73
C THR A 232 45.78 17.63 -11.83
N LYS A 233 46.81 18.38 -12.25
CA LYS A 233 48.19 17.86 -12.31
C LYS A 233 48.70 17.38 -10.95
N ASP A 234 48.25 18.02 -9.88
CA ASP A 234 48.84 17.87 -8.54
C ASP A 234 47.86 17.28 -7.52
N ILE A 235 46.54 17.35 -7.77
CA ILE A 235 45.50 16.99 -6.80
C ILE A 235 44.39 16.18 -7.49
N GLN A 236 43.96 15.12 -6.81
CA GLN A 236 42.74 14.36 -7.11
C GLN A 236 41.77 14.57 -5.95
N THR A 237 40.48 14.77 -6.21
CA THR A 237 39.43 14.94 -5.16
C THR A 237 38.13 14.25 -5.57
N ILE A 238 37.34 13.78 -4.58
CA ILE A 238 35.97 13.29 -4.78
C ILE A 238 35.01 14.35 -4.24
N ILE A 239 34.60 15.27 -5.11
CA ILE A 239 33.73 16.41 -4.76
C ILE A 239 32.43 16.41 -5.55
N ASP A 240 32.37 15.69 -6.68
CA ASP A 240 31.15 15.48 -7.42
C ASP A 240 30.46 14.23 -6.88
N LEU A 241 29.36 14.41 -6.18
CA LEU A 241 28.72 13.34 -5.41
C LEU A 241 27.37 12.97 -6.00
N ILE A 242 27.03 11.69 -5.86
CA ILE A 242 25.70 11.14 -6.13
C ILE A 242 25.19 10.45 -4.88
N PHE A 243 24.06 10.91 -4.36
CA PHE A 243 23.30 10.26 -3.31
C PHE A 243 21.97 9.78 -3.88
N ALA A 244 21.59 8.53 -3.62
CA ALA A 244 20.29 8.01 -4.03
C ALA A 244 19.71 7.04 -2.99
N ASN A 245 18.39 7.02 -2.85
CA ASN A 245 17.68 6.04 -2.02
C ASN A 245 17.27 4.77 -2.79
N SER A 246 17.74 4.63 -4.03
CA SER A 246 17.57 3.45 -4.88
C SER A 246 18.92 3.02 -5.45
N ASN A 247 19.04 1.74 -5.81
CA ASN A 247 20.27 1.22 -6.39
C ASN A 247 20.56 1.87 -7.74
N LYS A 248 21.71 2.52 -7.87
CA LYS A 248 22.22 3.12 -9.10
C LYS A 248 23.48 2.42 -9.59
N ARG A 249 23.61 2.31 -10.91
CA ARG A 249 24.89 2.04 -11.57
C ARG A 249 25.46 3.39 -12.00
N VAL A 250 26.64 3.70 -11.48
CA VAL A 250 27.33 4.98 -11.72
C VAL A 250 28.68 4.68 -12.32
N GLN A 251 29.05 5.43 -13.36
CA GLN A 251 30.38 5.39 -13.96
C GLN A 251 30.99 6.79 -13.95
N VAL A 252 32.27 6.88 -13.62
CA VAL A 252 33.05 8.10 -13.72
C VAL A 252 33.81 8.07 -15.04
N ILE A 253 33.52 9.01 -15.93
CA ILE A 253 34.05 9.04 -17.30
C ILE A 253 34.93 10.28 -17.45
N HIS A 254 36.23 10.09 -17.70
CA HIS A 254 37.20 11.19 -17.81
C HIS A 254 37.30 11.79 -19.21
N GLU A 255 36.62 11.22 -20.21
CA GLU A 255 36.59 11.73 -21.59
C GLU A 255 35.12 11.95 -22.02
N PRO A 256 34.81 13.04 -22.74
CA PRO A 256 35.72 14.08 -23.21
C PRO A 256 36.15 15.05 -22.10
N LYS A 257 37.43 15.45 -22.10
CA LYS A 257 37.99 16.48 -21.20
C LYS A 257 37.58 17.90 -21.59
N ILE A 258 36.29 18.20 -21.39
CA ILE A 258 35.73 19.54 -21.56
C ILE A 258 36.17 20.44 -20.38
N THR A 259 36.27 19.87 -19.19
CA THR A 259 36.75 20.53 -17.96
C THR A 259 37.72 19.65 -17.18
N ASP A 260 38.26 20.15 -16.07
CA ASP A 260 39.06 19.40 -15.10
C ASP A 260 38.22 18.43 -14.23
N HIS A 261 36.90 18.39 -14.46
CA HIS A 261 35.97 17.47 -13.85
C HIS A 261 35.58 16.35 -14.81
N ALA A 262 35.48 15.13 -14.26
CA ALA A 262 34.95 13.97 -14.93
C ALA A 262 33.44 14.08 -15.12
N TRP A 263 32.94 13.38 -16.12
CA TRP A 263 31.53 13.11 -16.30
C TRP A 263 31.08 12.03 -15.33
N LEU A 264 29.95 12.24 -14.69
CA LEU A 264 29.24 11.20 -13.95
C LEU A 264 28.10 10.71 -14.82
N GLU A 265 28.14 9.45 -15.19
CA GLU A 265 27.07 8.78 -15.92
C GLU A 265 26.30 7.89 -14.96
N VAL A 266 24.98 8.08 -14.90
CA VAL A 266 24.08 7.30 -14.08
C VAL A 266 23.10 6.58 -14.99
N GLU A 267 23.13 5.26 -14.93
CA GLU A 267 22.10 4.46 -15.55
C GLU A 267 20.86 4.49 -14.66
N LEU A 268 19.82 5.18 -15.12
CA LEU A 268 18.54 5.15 -14.45
C LEU A 268 17.94 3.79 -14.74
N SER A 269 17.70 3.01 -13.68
CA SER A 269 17.00 1.74 -13.81
C SER A 269 15.65 2.00 -14.45
N VAL A 270 15.59 1.71 -15.75
CA VAL A 270 14.36 1.72 -16.51
C VAL A 270 13.48 0.69 -15.82
N ASN A 271 12.28 1.09 -15.38
CA ASN A 271 11.25 0.10 -15.13
C ASN A 271 11.18 -0.71 -16.42
N LYS A 272 11.73 -1.93 -16.44
CA LYS A 272 11.45 -2.86 -17.53
C LYS A 272 9.96 -2.74 -17.71
N ILE A 273 9.52 -2.36 -18.91
CA ILE A 273 8.16 -2.63 -19.31
C ILE A 273 8.15 -4.15 -19.41
N GLU A 274 8.11 -4.82 -18.27
CA GLU A 274 7.59 -6.15 -18.18
C GLU A 274 6.19 -5.94 -18.75
N ASN A 275 6.00 -6.42 -19.98
CA ASN A 275 4.72 -6.96 -20.37
C ASN A 275 4.45 -8.07 -19.35
N LYS A 276 4.04 -7.68 -18.14
CA LYS A 276 3.33 -8.53 -17.23
C LYS A 276 2.08 -8.85 -18.03
N TYR A 277 2.11 -9.98 -18.73
CA TYR A 277 0.94 -10.83 -18.76
C TYR A 277 0.56 -10.99 -17.29
N ARG A 278 -0.28 -10.09 -16.81
CA ARG A 278 -0.95 -10.24 -15.54
C ARG A 278 -2.00 -11.26 -15.85
N GLU A 279 -1.73 -12.49 -15.45
CA GLU A 279 -2.80 -13.45 -15.26
C GLU A 279 -3.72 -12.87 -14.18
N PHE A 280 -4.79 -12.21 -14.61
CA PHE A 280 -5.81 -11.73 -13.71
C PHE A 280 -6.75 -12.91 -13.43
N SER A 281 -6.58 -13.55 -12.28
CA SER A 281 -7.66 -14.34 -11.70
C SER A 281 -8.60 -13.40 -10.95
N ALA A 282 -9.66 -12.98 -11.64
CA ALA A 282 -10.77 -12.30 -10.99
C ALA A 282 -11.87 -13.32 -10.72
N ARG A 283 -12.19 -13.56 -9.45
CA ARG A 283 -13.36 -14.36 -9.09
C ARG A 283 -14.58 -13.44 -9.14
N ASN A 284 -15.43 -13.64 -10.16
CA ASN A 284 -16.66 -12.88 -10.30
C ASN A 284 -17.69 -13.35 -9.28
N TYR A 285 -17.88 -12.60 -8.18
CA TYR A 285 -18.86 -12.93 -7.15
C TYR A 285 -20.33 -12.65 -7.54
N LYS A 286 -20.61 -12.05 -8.72
CA LYS A 286 -22.00 -11.93 -9.21
C LYS A 286 -22.57 -13.24 -9.72
N GLU A 287 -21.70 -14.16 -10.15
CA GLU A 287 -22.04 -15.52 -10.60
C GLU A 287 -21.27 -16.52 -9.74
N PHE A 288 -21.48 -16.46 -8.43
CA PHE A 288 -20.89 -17.40 -7.49
C PHE A 288 -21.56 -18.77 -7.67
N ASP A 289 -20.86 -19.70 -8.31
CA ASP A 289 -21.25 -21.10 -8.41
C ASP A 289 -20.76 -21.85 -7.16
N GLU A 290 -21.65 -22.56 -6.46
CA GLU A 290 -21.33 -23.22 -5.19
C GLU A 290 -20.30 -24.36 -5.35
N GLU A 291 -20.10 -24.86 -6.59
CA GLU A 291 -19.19 -25.97 -6.90
C GLU A 291 -17.71 -25.57 -7.05
N ASP A 292 -17.38 -24.27 -7.14
CA ASP A 292 -16.03 -23.80 -7.48
C ASP A 292 -15.06 -23.73 -6.26
N GLN A 293 -15.32 -24.51 -5.21
CA GLN A 293 -14.45 -24.63 -4.02
C GLN A 293 -13.15 -25.43 -4.29
N SER A 294 -12.92 -25.87 -5.53
CA SER A 294 -11.93 -26.90 -5.87
C SER A 294 -10.47 -26.41 -5.98
N THR A 295 -10.21 -25.10 -6.01
CA THR A 295 -8.85 -24.54 -6.17
C THR A 295 -8.42 -23.66 -4.99
N GLY A 296 -7.53 -24.20 -4.15
CA GLY A 296 -6.70 -23.44 -3.21
C GLY A 296 -7.12 -23.53 -1.74
N ALA A 297 -7.73 -22.46 -1.21
CA ALA A 297 -8.07 -22.32 0.21
C ALA A 297 -9.28 -23.17 0.64
N GLY A 298 -10.23 -23.41 -0.27
CA GLY A 298 -11.40 -24.27 -0.02
C GLY A 298 -11.02 -25.72 0.27
N LYS A 299 -10.01 -26.26 -0.43
CA LYS A 299 -9.47 -27.60 -0.16
C LYS A 299 -8.92 -27.76 1.25
N ARG A 300 -8.21 -26.76 1.82
CA ARG A 300 -7.71 -26.86 3.20
C ARG A 300 -8.84 -26.89 4.23
N ILE A 301 -9.90 -26.10 4.02
CA ILE A 301 -11.07 -26.09 4.91
C ILE A 301 -11.85 -27.41 4.77
N ILE A 302 -12.10 -27.89 3.55
CA ILE A 302 -12.86 -29.12 3.29
C ILE A 302 -12.10 -30.37 3.79
N TYR A 303 -10.78 -30.48 3.52
CA TYR A 303 -9.97 -31.61 4.02
C TYR A 303 -9.81 -31.60 5.55
N ALA A 304 -9.81 -30.42 6.19
CA ALA A 304 -9.79 -30.33 7.64
C ALA A 304 -11.13 -30.78 8.26
N ILE A 305 -12.25 -30.44 7.61
CA ILE A 305 -13.61 -30.80 8.07
C ILE A 305 -13.88 -32.32 8.06
N GLU A 306 -13.35 -33.08 7.09
CA GLU A 306 -13.61 -34.53 6.99
C GLU A 306 -12.97 -35.34 8.13
N ASN A 307 -12.03 -34.78 8.89
CA ASN A 307 -11.37 -35.42 10.04
C ASN A 307 -11.55 -34.67 11.37
N MET A 308 -12.46 -33.70 11.44
CA MET A 308 -12.71 -32.91 12.66
C MET A 308 -13.60 -33.67 13.65
N GLU A 309 -13.29 -33.50 14.94
CA GLU A 309 -14.19 -33.88 16.02
C GLU A 309 -15.46 -33.03 15.95
N THR A 310 -16.63 -33.64 16.10
CA THR A 310 -17.93 -32.94 16.00
C THR A 310 -18.43 -32.49 17.35
N MET A 311 -19.00 -31.27 17.43
CA MET A 311 -19.66 -30.78 18.62
C MET A 311 -21.16 -31.10 18.56
N GLU A 312 -21.57 -32.20 19.20
CA GLU A 312 -22.97 -32.65 19.20
C GLU A 312 -23.75 -32.21 20.44
N ASN A 313 -23.07 -32.04 21.57
CA ASN A 313 -23.69 -31.71 22.84
C ASN A 313 -22.94 -30.57 23.54
N PHE A 314 -23.66 -29.79 24.34
CA PHE A 314 -23.06 -28.86 25.27
C PHE A 314 -22.63 -29.58 26.56
N GLU A 315 -21.59 -29.07 27.19
CA GLU A 315 -21.21 -29.42 28.56
C GLU A 315 -22.13 -28.71 29.55
N GLY A 316 -22.58 -29.43 30.57
CA GLY A 316 -23.29 -28.83 31.69
C GLY A 316 -22.37 -27.91 32.51
N ILE A 317 -22.94 -26.82 33.03
CA ILE A 317 -22.21 -25.85 33.85
C ILE A 317 -22.51 -26.02 35.33
N THR A 318 -21.56 -25.60 36.18
CA THR A 318 -21.74 -25.55 37.63
C THR A 318 -22.18 -24.17 38.11
N VAL A 319 -22.63 -24.09 39.36
CA VAL A 319 -22.98 -22.83 40.04
C VAL A 319 -21.79 -21.86 40.05
N GLU A 320 -20.58 -22.35 40.32
CA GLU A 320 -19.38 -21.53 40.38
C GLU A 320 -19.03 -20.94 39.00
N HIS A 321 -19.20 -21.74 37.94
CA HIS A 321 -19.00 -21.27 36.56
C HIS A 321 -20.01 -20.17 36.22
N LEU A 322 -21.29 -20.40 36.51
CA LEU A 322 -22.35 -19.42 36.23
C LEU A 322 -22.14 -18.13 37.03
N GLU A 323 -21.71 -18.23 38.29
CA GLU A 323 -21.40 -17.08 39.14
C GLU A 323 -20.29 -16.22 38.52
N LYS A 324 -19.24 -16.86 37.99
CA LYS A 324 -18.14 -16.17 37.31
C LYS A 324 -18.62 -15.39 36.10
N ILE A 325 -19.50 -15.98 35.28
CA ILE A 325 -20.11 -15.30 34.12
C ILE A 325 -20.91 -14.07 34.59
N ILE A 326 -21.77 -14.23 35.59
CA ILE A 326 -22.63 -13.15 36.09
C ILE A 326 -21.82 -12.02 36.71
N LYS A 327 -20.80 -12.33 37.51
CA LYS A 327 -19.90 -11.33 38.09
C LYS A 327 -19.13 -10.56 37.02
N GLY A 328 -18.77 -11.20 35.91
CA GLY A 328 -18.10 -10.60 34.76
C GLY A 328 -18.97 -9.68 33.90
N LEU A 329 -20.29 -9.66 34.08
CA LEU A 329 -21.17 -8.79 33.32
C LEU A 329 -20.89 -7.29 33.60
N PRO A 330 -20.84 -6.42 32.59
CA PRO A 330 -20.71 -4.98 32.80
C PRO A 330 -21.99 -4.41 33.42
N ASN A 331 -21.85 -3.44 34.32
CA ASN A 331 -22.99 -2.76 34.94
C ASN A 331 -23.70 -1.90 33.88
N LYS A 332 -24.83 -2.40 33.36
CA LYS A 332 -25.63 -1.75 32.31
C LYS A 332 -27.07 -1.58 32.76
N LYS A 333 -27.73 -0.54 32.25
CA LYS A 333 -29.18 -0.35 32.39
C LYS A 333 -29.91 -1.55 31.79
N GLY A 334 -30.88 -2.09 32.51
CA GLY A 334 -31.64 -3.29 32.14
C GLY A 334 -32.58 -3.09 30.94
N THR A 335 -33.19 -4.21 30.53
CA THR A 335 -34.32 -4.24 29.58
C THR A 335 -35.60 -3.70 30.23
N GLU A 336 -36.73 -3.73 29.51
CA GLU A 336 -38.02 -3.20 30.00
C GLU A 336 -38.57 -3.91 31.24
N GLU A 337 -38.11 -5.13 31.51
CA GLU A 337 -38.46 -5.90 32.70
C GLU A 337 -37.81 -5.39 33.99
N GLY A 338 -36.95 -4.36 33.91
CA GLY A 338 -36.38 -3.68 35.07
C GLY A 338 -35.24 -4.42 35.78
N ILE A 339 -34.94 -5.67 35.40
CA ILE A 339 -33.84 -6.44 35.98
C ILE A 339 -32.52 -6.04 35.32
N THR A 340 -31.69 -5.32 36.06
CA THR A 340 -30.34 -4.92 35.63
C THR A 340 -29.33 -6.00 35.97
N SER A 341 -28.11 -5.88 35.42
CA SER A 341 -27.00 -6.75 35.82
C SER A 341 -26.69 -6.65 37.32
N ASP A 342 -26.91 -5.49 37.94
CA ASP A 342 -26.65 -5.28 39.37
C ASP A 342 -27.68 -6.02 40.23
N ILE A 343 -28.95 -5.97 39.82
CA ILE A 343 -30.02 -6.73 40.49
C ILE A 343 -29.73 -8.22 40.38
N LEU A 344 -29.40 -8.71 39.18
CA LEU A 344 -29.07 -10.13 38.99
C LEU A 344 -27.89 -10.56 39.87
N LYS A 345 -26.81 -9.77 39.93
CA LYS A 345 -25.65 -10.04 40.78
C LYS A 345 -26.03 -10.09 42.27
N ALA A 346 -26.90 -9.18 42.71
CA ALA A 346 -27.35 -9.12 44.10
C ALA A 346 -28.29 -10.28 44.48
N THR A 347 -29.15 -10.72 43.55
CA THR A 347 -30.12 -11.79 43.81
C THR A 347 -29.57 -13.18 43.50
N PHE A 348 -28.44 -13.30 42.81
CA PHE A 348 -27.90 -14.59 42.35
C PHE A 348 -27.69 -15.59 43.50
N CYS A 349 -27.26 -15.14 44.67
CA CYS A 349 -27.06 -16.02 45.83
C CYS A 349 -28.34 -16.77 46.26
N VAL A 350 -29.51 -16.24 45.91
CA VAL A 350 -30.83 -16.83 46.22
C VAL A 350 -31.32 -17.74 45.09
N ILE A 351 -31.07 -17.38 43.83
CA ILE A 351 -31.64 -18.07 42.65
C ILE A 351 -30.66 -19.01 41.94
N LYS A 352 -29.45 -19.19 42.49
CA LYS A 352 -28.32 -19.84 41.81
C LYS A 352 -28.62 -21.28 41.36
N GLU A 353 -29.29 -22.07 42.18
CA GLU A 353 -29.53 -23.49 41.89
C GLU A 353 -30.54 -23.62 40.75
N GLU A 354 -31.68 -22.94 40.86
CA GLU A 354 -32.73 -22.93 39.86
C GLU A 354 -32.23 -22.33 38.54
N PHE A 355 -31.38 -21.30 38.60
CA PHE A 355 -30.87 -20.67 37.40
C PHE A 355 -29.90 -21.59 36.65
N VAL A 356 -28.99 -22.28 37.37
CA VAL A 356 -28.12 -23.29 36.76
C VAL A 356 -28.95 -24.42 36.13
N ASP A 357 -29.99 -24.88 36.81
CA ASP A 357 -30.87 -25.93 36.30
C ASP A 357 -31.55 -25.50 34.99
N ILE A 358 -32.08 -24.28 34.93
CA ILE A 358 -32.69 -23.75 33.70
C ILE A 358 -31.67 -23.68 32.55
N ILE A 359 -30.45 -23.20 32.82
CA ILE A 359 -29.39 -23.14 31.80
C ILE A 359 -29.04 -24.55 31.32
N ASN A 360 -28.79 -25.49 32.23
CA ASN A 360 -28.42 -26.86 31.90
C ASN A 360 -29.55 -27.61 31.17
N ASN A 361 -30.82 -27.34 31.50
CA ASN A 361 -31.95 -27.90 30.77
C ASN A 361 -32.00 -27.38 29.33
N SER A 362 -31.85 -26.07 29.13
CA SER A 362 -31.75 -25.44 27.80
C SER A 362 -30.62 -26.06 26.96
N LEU A 363 -29.42 -26.23 27.54
CA LEU A 363 -28.26 -26.83 26.88
C LEU A 363 -28.51 -28.31 26.51
N ARG A 364 -29.07 -29.09 27.43
CA ARG A 364 -29.34 -30.52 27.25
C ARG A 364 -30.45 -30.80 26.23
N ASP A 365 -31.52 -30.03 26.31
CA ASP A 365 -32.69 -30.21 25.46
C ASP A 365 -32.45 -29.66 24.04
N GLY A 366 -31.46 -28.78 23.90
CA GLY A 366 -31.13 -28.13 22.63
C GLY A 366 -32.14 -27.06 22.27
N CYS A 367 -32.70 -26.35 23.25
CA CYS A 367 -33.73 -25.35 23.02
C CYS A 367 -33.51 -24.07 23.84
N CYS A 368 -33.72 -22.92 23.21
CA CYS A 368 -33.73 -21.62 23.89
C CYS A 368 -35.13 -21.35 24.44
N PRO A 369 -35.31 -20.95 25.72
CA PRO A 369 -36.62 -20.68 26.31
C PRO A 369 -37.41 -19.63 25.53
N GLU A 370 -38.69 -19.92 25.23
CA GLU A 370 -39.51 -19.04 24.38
C GLU A 370 -39.76 -17.66 25.02
N SER A 371 -39.93 -17.61 26.34
CA SER A 371 -40.06 -16.36 27.10
C SER A 371 -38.82 -15.47 27.00
N TRP A 372 -37.68 -16.02 26.58
CA TRP A 372 -36.42 -15.28 26.45
C TRP A 372 -36.15 -14.79 25.03
N LYS A 373 -37.02 -15.08 24.04
CA LYS A 373 -36.79 -14.75 22.62
C LYS A 373 -37.30 -13.37 22.20
N THR A 374 -37.51 -12.46 23.15
CA THR A 374 -37.97 -11.09 22.91
C THR A 374 -36.85 -10.11 23.21
N SER A 375 -36.37 -9.39 22.19
CA SER A 375 -35.32 -8.37 22.35
C SER A 375 -35.85 -6.94 22.21
N THR A 376 -35.26 -6.00 22.94
CA THR A 376 -35.61 -4.57 22.85
C THR A 376 -34.60 -3.84 21.96
N ILE A 377 -35.07 -3.20 20.89
CA ILE A 377 -34.27 -2.38 19.99
C ILE A 377 -34.11 -0.98 20.59
N ILE A 378 -32.86 -0.59 20.81
CA ILE A 378 -32.49 0.79 21.16
C ILE A 378 -31.72 1.39 19.99
N SER A 379 -32.15 2.57 19.53
CA SER A 379 -31.51 3.28 18.44
C SER A 379 -30.38 4.17 18.95
N ILE A 380 -29.15 3.93 18.50
CA ILE A 380 -27.99 4.79 18.81
C ILE A 380 -27.65 5.67 17.60
N PRO A 381 -27.52 7.00 17.75
CA PRO A 381 -27.11 7.89 16.66
C PRO A 381 -25.72 7.52 16.11
N LYS A 382 -25.56 7.47 14.78
CA LYS A 382 -24.24 7.33 14.11
C LYS A 382 -23.51 8.67 14.00
N VAL A 383 -24.26 9.77 14.00
CA VAL A 383 -23.79 11.14 13.78
C VAL A 383 -24.48 12.09 14.74
N ASP A 384 -23.84 13.23 15.02
CA ASP A 384 -24.44 14.28 15.82
C ASP A 384 -25.72 14.81 15.16
N LYS A 385 -26.81 14.91 15.94
CA LYS A 385 -28.14 15.36 15.49
C LYS A 385 -28.76 14.50 14.37
N ALA A 386 -28.71 13.17 14.51
CA ALA A 386 -29.37 12.23 13.59
C ALA A 386 -30.89 12.52 13.44
N LYS A 387 -31.37 12.54 12.19
CA LYS A 387 -32.78 12.81 11.81
C LYS A 387 -33.43 11.67 11.03
N LYS A 388 -32.65 10.88 10.28
CA LYS A 388 -33.16 9.78 9.45
C LYS A 388 -32.93 8.43 10.11
N ALA A 389 -33.82 7.46 9.91
CA ALA A 389 -33.67 6.10 10.45
C ALA A 389 -32.33 5.44 10.05
N SER A 390 -31.82 5.71 8.84
CA SER A 390 -30.53 5.20 8.35
C SER A 390 -29.32 5.71 9.13
N GLU A 391 -29.47 6.85 9.82
CA GLU A 391 -28.45 7.50 10.64
C GLU A 391 -28.42 6.93 12.07
N PHE A 392 -29.30 6.00 12.41
CA PHE A 392 -29.28 5.26 13.67
C PHE A 392 -28.71 3.85 13.46
N ARG A 393 -28.05 3.32 14.48
CA ARG A 393 -27.73 1.90 14.63
C ARG A 393 -28.81 1.27 15.52
N PRO A 394 -29.58 0.30 15.01
CA PRO A 394 -30.45 -0.50 15.88
C PRO A 394 -29.56 -1.44 16.70
N ILE A 395 -29.66 -1.37 18.02
CA ILE A 395 -28.98 -2.30 18.93
C ILE A 395 -30.03 -3.16 19.62
N ASN A 396 -29.93 -4.48 19.43
CA ASN A 396 -30.73 -5.44 20.17
C ASN A 396 -30.19 -5.57 21.60
N VAL A 397 -30.98 -5.12 22.56
CA VAL A 397 -30.76 -5.36 23.98
C VAL A 397 -31.55 -6.60 24.37
N LEU A 398 -30.81 -7.66 24.71
CA LEU A 398 -31.35 -8.94 25.15
C LEU A 398 -31.75 -8.89 26.62
N LEU A 399 -32.68 -9.76 27.01
CA LEU A 399 -32.98 -10.00 28.42
C LEU A 399 -31.72 -10.47 29.15
N ILE A 400 -31.57 -10.11 30.43
CA ILE A 400 -30.33 -10.43 31.15
C ILE A 400 -30.11 -11.95 31.28
N PHE A 401 -31.19 -12.71 31.48
CA PHE A 401 -31.14 -14.18 31.56
C PHE A 401 -30.76 -14.79 30.21
N GLU A 402 -31.35 -14.29 29.12
CA GLU A 402 -30.99 -14.67 27.74
C GLU A 402 -29.50 -14.38 27.49
N LYS A 403 -29.03 -13.21 27.93
CA LYS A 403 -27.64 -12.80 27.73
C LYS A 403 -26.66 -13.72 28.45
N VAL A 404 -26.99 -14.17 29.65
CA VAL A 404 -26.18 -15.14 30.40
C VAL A 404 -26.16 -16.48 29.68
N LEU A 405 -27.30 -16.99 29.22
CA LEU A 405 -27.36 -18.22 28.44
C LEU A 405 -26.54 -18.13 27.15
N GLU A 406 -26.64 -17.01 26.42
CA GLU A 406 -25.85 -16.76 25.22
C GLU A 406 -24.35 -16.76 25.51
N LEU A 407 -23.91 -16.21 26.64
CA LEU A 407 -22.49 -16.22 27.03
C LEU A 407 -21.99 -17.64 27.32
N VAL A 408 -22.79 -18.48 27.97
CA VAL A 408 -22.47 -19.89 28.22
C VAL A 408 -22.32 -20.65 26.91
N VAL A 409 -23.28 -20.50 25.99
CA VAL A 409 -23.24 -21.14 24.67
C VAL A 409 -22.05 -20.63 23.85
N LYS A 410 -21.83 -19.31 23.85
CA LYS A 410 -20.72 -18.67 23.15
C LYS A 410 -19.37 -19.22 23.60
N GLU A 411 -19.13 -19.32 24.91
CA GLU A 411 -17.87 -19.84 25.45
C GLU A 411 -17.56 -21.25 24.94
N GLN A 412 -18.55 -22.14 24.91
CA GLN A 412 -18.36 -23.50 24.45
C GLN A 412 -18.15 -23.59 22.93
N ILE A 413 -18.91 -22.82 22.14
CA ILE A 413 -18.75 -22.77 20.68
C ILE A 413 -17.39 -22.16 20.31
N GLU A 414 -16.97 -21.06 20.95
CA GLU A 414 -15.66 -20.45 20.70
C GLU A 414 -14.53 -21.43 20.99
N ARG A 415 -14.57 -22.13 22.13
CA ARG A 415 -13.59 -23.16 22.47
C ARG A 415 -13.53 -24.26 21.41
N TYR A 416 -14.68 -24.72 20.90
CA TYR A 416 -14.72 -25.70 19.81
C TYR A 416 -14.08 -25.18 18.52
N LEU A 417 -14.43 -23.96 18.12
CA LEU A 417 -13.92 -23.33 16.89
C LEU A 417 -12.41 -23.08 16.95
N GLU A 418 -11.88 -22.70 18.12
CA GLU A 418 -10.46 -22.48 18.35
C GLU A 418 -9.66 -23.79 18.37
N ASN A 419 -10.11 -24.79 19.13
CA ASN A 419 -9.44 -26.10 19.23
C ASN A 419 -9.34 -26.81 17.89
N ASN A 420 -10.33 -26.63 17.01
CA ASN A 420 -10.36 -27.21 15.67
C ASN A 420 -9.79 -26.27 14.59
N SER A 421 -9.24 -25.11 14.96
CA SER A 421 -8.67 -24.14 13.99
C SER A 421 -9.63 -23.79 12.84
N ILE A 422 -10.93 -23.71 13.13
CA ILE A 422 -11.98 -23.41 12.14
C ILE A 422 -11.92 -21.93 11.74
N ILE A 423 -11.57 -21.05 12.68
CA ILE A 423 -11.42 -19.62 12.43
C ILE A 423 -10.06 -19.37 11.77
N ILE A 424 -10.08 -18.73 10.61
CA ILE A 424 -8.86 -18.36 9.88
C ILE A 424 -7.99 -17.39 10.70
N GLU A 425 -6.68 -17.53 10.57
CA GLU A 425 -5.69 -16.75 11.31
C GLU A 425 -5.90 -15.23 11.18
N HIS A 426 -6.18 -14.75 9.96
CA HIS A 426 -6.34 -13.32 9.66
C HIS A 426 -7.71 -12.73 10.04
N GLN A 427 -8.61 -13.51 10.65
CA GLN A 427 -9.84 -12.95 11.21
C GLN A 427 -9.53 -12.31 12.57
N SER A 428 -9.64 -10.98 12.69
CA SER A 428 -9.41 -10.26 13.96
C SER A 428 -10.71 -9.82 14.64
N GLY A 429 -11.78 -9.60 13.89
CA GLY A 429 -13.07 -9.17 14.44
C GLY A 429 -13.69 -10.21 15.38
N PHE A 430 -14.18 -9.75 16.53
CA PHE A 430 -14.89 -10.56 17.54
C PHE A 430 -14.09 -11.74 18.12
N ARG A 431 -12.75 -11.71 18.05
CA ARG A 431 -11.89 -12.73 18.66
C ARG A 431 -11.20 -12.23 19.92
N LYS A 432 -11.02 -13.12 20.88
CA LYS A 432 -10.28 -12.84 22.11
C LYS A 432 -8.80 -12.62 21.78
N HIS A 433 -8.18 -11.62 22.40
CA HIS A 433 -6.77 -11.24 22.18
C HIS A 433 -6.43 -10.63 20.81
N TYR A 434 -7.43 -10.35 19.97
CA TYR A 434 -7.27 -9.59 18.72
C TYR A 434 -7.97 -8.23 18.83
N SER A 435 -7.41 -7.21 18.19
CA SER A 435 -7.98 -5.87 18.12
C SER A 435 -7.85 -5.26 16.72
N CYS A 436 -8.41 -4.07 16.52
CA CYS A 436 -8.25 -3.34 15.25
C CYS A 436 -6.79 -2.96 15.03
N GLU A 437 -6.10 -2.59 16.11
CA GLU A 437 -4.69 -2.23 16.12
C GLU A 437 -3.82 -3.42 15.71
N THR A 438 -4.05 -4.61 16.28
CA THR A 438 -3.28 -5.80 15.89
C THR A 438 -3.52 -6.17 14.42
N ALA A 439 -4.76 -6.05 13.94
CA ALA A 439 -5.11 -6.34 12.55
C ALA A 439 -4.39 -5.40 11.57
N ILE A 440 -4.41 -4.09 11.85
CA ILE A 440 -3.73 -3.08 11.04
C ILE A 440 -2.22 -3.32 11.08
N GLN A 441 -1.65 -3.59 12.26
CA GLN A 441 -0.22 -3.82 12.41
C GLN A 441 0.26 -5.01 11.57
N THR A 442 -0.43 -6.16 11.65
CA THR A 442 -0.11 -7.36 10.85
C THR A 442 -0.12 -7.05 9.35
N ILE A 443 -1.16 -6.37 8.87
CA ILE A 443 -1.31 -6.02 7.46
C ILE A 443 -0.21 -5.03 7.02
N VAL A 444 0.07 -4.01 7.83
CA VAL A 444 1.09 -3.00 7.53
C VAL A 444 2.48 -3.62 7.46
N ASP A 445 2.82 -4.54 8.36
CA ASP A 445 4.11 -5.21 8.36
C ASP A 445 4.27 -6.15 7.15
N GLU A 446 3.20 -6.86 6.76
CA GLU A 446 3.17 -7.63 5.52
C GLU A 446 3.37 -6.74 4.28
N TRP A 447 2.69 -5.59 4.23
CA TRP A 447 2.83 -4.64 3.13
C TRP A 447 4.23 -4.04 3.05
N LYS A 448 4.84 -3.70 4.20
CA LYS A 448 6.23 -3.21 4.25
C LYS A 448 7.19 -4.24 3.67
N LEU A 449 7.00 -5.53 3.97
CA LEU A 449 7.82 -6.60 3.42
C LEU A 449 7.68 -6.67 1.90
N ILE A 450 6.45 -6.69 1.38
CA ILE A 450 6.18 -6.71 -0.07
C ILE A 450 6.79 -5.49 -0.78
N VAL A 451 6.66 -4.30 -0.19
CA VAL A 451 7.25 -3.07 -0.72
C VAL A 451 8.78 -3.12 -0.70
N SER A 452 9.39 -3.69 0.35
CA SER A 452 10.85 -3.88 0.44
C SER A 452 11.39 -4.77 -0.69
N GLU A 453 10.58 -5.72 -1.17
CA GLU A 453 10.87 -6.57 -2.33
C GLU A 453 10.60 -5.87 -3.68
N ARG A 454 10.33 -4.56 -3.69
CA ARG A 454 9.94 -3.75 -4.85
C ARG A 454 8.66 -4.24 -5.56
N ARG A 455 7.77 -4.92 -4.83
CA ARG A 455 6.48 -5.38 -5.34
C ARG A 455 5.39 -4.36 -4.97
N MET A 456 4.38 -4.24 -5.84
CA MET A 456 3.24 -3.35 -5.57
C MET A 456 2.17 -4.07 -4.75
N VAL A 457 1.63 -3.36 -3.76
CA VAL A 457 0.48 -3.78 -2.97
C VAL A 457 -0.79 -3.15 -3.55
N GLY A 458 -1.76 -3.97 -3.91
CA GLY A 458 -3.11 -3.54 -4.26
C GLY A 458 -4.10 -4.00 -3.20
N VAL A 459 -5.00 -3.11 -2.76
CA VAL A 459 -5.93 -3.39 -1.67
C VAL A 459 -7.36 -3.20 -2.15
N ILE A 460 -8.23 -4.18 -1.87
CA ILE A 460 -9.66 -4.10 -2.14
C ILE A 460 -10.39 -4.11 -0.80
N PHE A 461 -10.99 -2.97 -0.47
CA PHE A 461 -11.86 -2.86 0.70
C PHE A 461 -13.27 -3.29 0.33
N MET A 462 -13.80 -4.26 1.07
CA MET A 462 -15.17 -4.74 0.92
C MET A 462 -15.94 -4.44 2.20
N ASP A 463 -17.12 -3.83 2.05
CA ASP A 463 -18.06 -3.62 3.14
C ASP A 463 -19.41 -4.25 2.81
N LEU A 464 -19.95 -5.02 3.75
CA LEU A 464 -21.21 -5.73 3.58
C LEU A 464 -22.36 -4.87 4.10
N LYS A 465 -23.25 -4.47 3.20
CA LYS A 465 -24.44 -3.70 3.56
C LYS A 465 -25.35 -4.54 4.47
N ARG A 466 -25.60 -4.03 5.69
CA ARG A 466 -26.54 -4.62 6.68
C ARG A 466 -26.21 -6.08 7.04
N ALA A 467 -24.91 -6.41 7.18
CA ALA A 467 -24.40 -7.77 7.35
C ALA A 467 -25.19 -8.67 8.33
N PHE A 468 -25.56 -8.18 9.51
CA PHE A 468 -26.31 -8.96 10.51
C PHE A 468 -27.80 -9.14 10.17
N GLU A 469 -28.40 -8.20 9.45
CA GLU A 469 -29.83 -8.21 9.13
C GLU A 469 -30.12 -9.03 7.86
N THR A 470 -29.09 -9.29 7.03
CA THR A 470 -29.21 -10.01 5.75
C THR A 470 -28.74 -11.46 5.82
N ILE A 471 -28.48 -12.01 7.01
CA ILE A 471 -28.04 -13.40 7.17
C ILE A 471 -29.21 -14.34 6.87
N ASP A 472 -29.02 -15.21 5.88
CA ASP A 472 -29.91 -16.35 5.63
C ASP A 472 -29.68 -17.42 6.71
N ARG A 473 -30.74 -17.70 7.48
CA ARG A 473 -30.67 -18.60 8.64
C ARG A 473 -30.45 -20.05 8.23
N GLU A 474 -31.07 -20.50 7.14
CA GLU A 474 -30.94 -21.89 6.68
C GLU A 474 -29.52 -22.13 6.14
N ARG A 475 -28.97 -21.17 5.38
CA ARG A 475 -27.57 -21.23 4.92
C ARG A 475 -26.57 -21.18 6.09
N LEU A 476 -26.83 -20.35 7.11
CA LEU A 476 -26.01 -20.31 8.31
C LEU A 476 -25.98 -21.68 9.02
N LEU A 477 -27.15 -22.28 9.26
CA LEU A 477 -27.24 -23.59 9.90
C LEU A 477 -26.56 -24.69 9.06
N GLY A 478 -26.75 -24.69 7.75
CA GLY A 478 -26.05 -25.61 6.84
C GLY A 478 -24.53 -25.45 6.90
N LYS A 479 -24.03 -24.21 7.03
CA LYS A 479 -22.60 -23.93 7.18
C LYS A 479 -22.05 -24.40 8.52
N LEU A 480 -22.79 -24.20 9.61
CA LEU A 480 -22.41 -24.70 10.95
C LEU A 480 -22.36 -26.23 10.99
N TYR A 481 -23.31 -26.91 10.35
CA TYR A 481 -23.30 -28.37 10.20
C TYR A 481 -22.04 -28.86 9.48
N ARG A 482 -21.64 -28.17 8.40
CA ARG A 482 -20.40 -28.46 7.67
C ARG A 482 -19.16 -28.18 8.51
N TYR A 483 -19.20 -27.27 9.48
CA TYR A 483 -18.11 -27.04 10.44
C TYR A 483 -18.12 -28.00 11.64
N GLY A 484 -18.92 -29.07 11.60
CA GLY A 484 -18.94 -30.08 12.65
C GLY A 484 -19.83 -29.76 13.85
N ILE A 485 -20.58 -28.65 13.82
CA ILE A 485 -21.60 -28.33 14.83
C ILE A 485 -22.88 -29.08 14.50
N ARG A 486 -23.23 -30.08 15.31
CA ARG A 486 -24.30 -31.05 15.05
C ARG A 486 -25.16 -31.26 16.30
N GLY A 487 -26.08 -32.23 16.24
CA GLY A 487 -26.88 -32.68 17.38
C GLY A 487 -27.60 -31.55 18.12
N LYS A 488 -27.57 -31.61 19.45
CA LYS A 488 -28.21 -30.67 20.37
C LYS A 488 -27.68 -29.25 20.24
N VAL A 489 -26.42 -29.07 19.90
CA VAL A 489 -25.83 -27.74 19.68
C VAL A 489 -26.47 -27.07 18.46
N LEU A 490 -26.61 -27.81 17.36
CA LEU A 490 -27.26 -27.27 16.16
C LEU A 490 -28.76 -27.05 16.35
N GLU A 491 -29.45 -27.95 17.06
CA GLU A 491 -30.85 -27.79 17.46
C GLU A 491 -31.04 -26.51 18.28
N TRP A 492 -30.14 -26.25 19.22
CA TRP A 492 -30.17 -25.03 20.05
C TRP A 492 -30.02 -23.77 19.22
N LEU A 493 -29.04 -23.73 18.31
CA LEU A 493 -28.82 -22.57 17.42
C LEU A 493 -30.04 -22.33 16.51
N ASN A 494 -30.63 -23.40 15.97
CA ASN A 494 -31.86 -23.32 15.20
C ASN A 494 -33.04 -22.80 16.05
N SER A 495 -33.19 -23.28 17.29
CA SER A 495 -34.20 -22.79 18.23
C SER A 495 -33.98 -21.32 18.61
N TYR A 496 -32.74 -20.90 18.83
CA TYR A 496 -32.38 -19.54 19.20
C TYR A 496 -32.69 -18.53 18.09
N LEU A 497 -32.51 -18.93 16.82
CA LEU A 497 -32.74 -18.09 15.64
C LEU A 497 -34.22 -18.05 15.18
N LYS A 498 -35.05 -19.04 15.57
CA LYS A 498 -36.46 -19.15 15.17
C LYS A 498 -37.40 -18.43 16.15
N ASN A 499 -38.55 -17.99 15.62
CA ASN A 499 -39.67 -17.38 16.36
C ASN A 499 -39.33 -16.18 17.28
N ARG A 500 -38.22 -15.49 17.01
CA ARG A 500 -37.84 -14.31 17.77
C ARG A 500 -38.79 -13.13 17.52
N THR A 501 -39.12 -12.41 18.59
CA THR A 501 -39.88 -11.16 18.51
C THR A 501 -39.00 -9.98 18.91
N GLN A 502 -39.38 -8.78 18.47
CA GLN A 502 -38.65 -7.55 18.73
C GLN A 502 -39.62 -6.44 19.09
N GLN A 503 -39.23 -5.60 20.04
CA GLN A 503 -39.92 -4.37 20.40
C GLN A 503 -38.96 -3.19 20.32
N VAL A 504 -39.45 -1.98 20.06
CA VAL A 504 -38.61 -0.79 19.85
C VAL A 504 -38.84 0.21 20.98
N ARG A 505 -37.75 0.63 21.64
CA ARG A 505 -37.79 1.69 22.65
C ARG A 505 -37.43 3.03 22.03
N PHE A 506 -38.30 4.02 22.16
CA PHE A 506 -38.11 5.37 21.61
C PHE A 506 -38.40 6.44 22.66
N ASN A 507 -37.46 7.37 22.88
CA ASN A 507 -37.58 8.43 23.90
C ASN A 507 -37.88 7.92 25.33
N ASN A 508 -37.20 6.85 25.76
CA ASN A 508 -37.41 6.19 27.07
C ASN A 508 -38.85 5.68 27.28
N LYS A 509 -39.59 5.42 26.20
CA LYS A 509 -40.92 4.83 26.19
C LYS A 509 -40.97 3.63 25.26
#